data_AF-A0A6A0IC81-F1
#
_entry.id   AF-A0A6A0IC81-F1
#
_cell.length_a   1.000
_cell.length_b   1.000
_cell.length_c   1.000
_cell.angle_alpha   90.00
_cell.angle_beta   90.00
_cell.angle_gamma   90.00
#
_symmetry.space_group_name_H-M   'P 1'
#
loop_
_entity.id
_entity.type
_entity.pdbx_description
1 polymer ?
#
loop_
_entity_poly.entity_id
_entity_poly.type
_entity_poly.pdbx_seq_one_letter_code
_entity_poly.pdbx_strand_id
1 'polypeptide(L)'
;MLGPQPFFNEFEVPPGVVVSAEVEKVHLKACVPSPYPPEIAAHLGQGRVPLPVYRGLFPAGTDVVTNTIALGNPRLTPICAAENEKYFRRVNVTLFNGGEEPGTFTIKVLPLWNTPTPIFETTVTLAAKEVRQVNRLPIPVLDIPENFVETGVFVWMVVTCDQPFLGYASTIFDDPEPGAQPFEVFAFKSGT
;
A
#
# COMPACT_ATOMS: atom_id res chain seq x y z
N MET A 1 -27.45 -1.97 -25.73
CA MET A 1 -26.00 -1.81 -25.47
C MET A 1 -25.52 -3.10 -24.81
N LEU A 2 -24.66 -3.86 -25.48
CA LEU A 2 -23.99 -5.02 -24.87
C LEU A 2 -22.91 -4.46 -23.94
N GLY A 3 -22.96 -4.81 -22.65
CA GLY A 3 -21.92 -4.43 -21.70
C GLY A 3 -20.56 -5.01 -22.09
N PRO A 4 -19.45 -4.47 -21.57
CA PRO A 4 -18.12 -4.98 -21.86
C PRO A 4 -18.05 -6.48 -21.48
N GLN A 5 -17.64 -7.30 -22.44
CA GLN A 5 -17.39 -8.72 -22.21
C GLN A 5 -16.09 -8.89 -21.41
N PRO A 6 -16.01 -9.87 -20.49
CA PRO A 6 -14.76 -10.18 -19.81
C PRO A 6 -13.69 -10.59 -20.85
N PHE A 7 -12.51 -9.99 -20.76
CA PHE A 7 -11.35 -10.37 -21.57
C PHE A 7 -10.32 -11.05 -20.67
N PHE A 8 -9.65 -12.07 -21.20
CA PHE A 8 -8.59 -12.79 -20.51
C PHE A 8 -7.26 -12.32 -21.06
N ASN A 9 -6.36 -11.89 -20.19
CA ASN A 9 -4.97 -11.60 -20.55
C ASN A 9 -4.10 -12.75 -20.06
N GLU A 10 -3.29 -13.30 -20.97
CA GLU A 10 -2.22 -14.23 -20.66
C GLU A 10 -0.90 -13.47 -20.72
N PHE A 11 -0.05 -13.68 -19.72
CA PHE A 11 1.31 -13.12 -19.69
C PHE A 11 2.28 -14.15 -19.13
N GLU A 12 3.43 -14.25 -19.78
CA GLU A 12 4.55 -15.09 -19.33
C GLU A 12 5.31 -14.34 -18.24
N VAL A 13 5.45 -14.99 -17.08
CA VAL A 13 5.99 -14.38 -15.87
C VAL A 13 7.40 -14.93 -15.64
N PRO A 14 8.45 -14.10 -15.72
CA PRO A 14 9.81 -14.55 -15.46
C PRO A 14 9.95 -15.17 -14.06
N PRO A 15 10.88 -16.14 -13.88
CA PRO A 15 11.26 -16.59 -12.53
C PRO A 15 11.63 -15.38 -11.67
N GLY A 16 11.11 -15.31 -10.44
CA GLY A 16 11.31 -14.13 -9.57
C GLY A 16 10.11 -13.19 -9.48
N VAL A 17 9.21 -13.21 -10.47
CA VAL A 17 8.13 -12.22 -10.58
C VAL A 17 6.87 -12.72 -9.89
N VAL A 18 6.32 -11.91 -8.98
CA VAL A 18 5.10 -12.24 -8.24
C VAL A 18 3.89 -11.52 -8.83
N VAL A 19 2.96 -12.29 -9.39
CA VAL A 19 1.68 -11.77 -9.89
C VAL A 19 0.64 -11.77 -8.78
N SER A 20 -0.14 -10.69 -8.67
CA SER A 20 -1.40 -10.69 -7.91
C SER A 20 -2.52 -10.02 -8.67
N ALA A 21 -3.73 -10.51 -8.42
CA ALA A 21 -4.95 -9.79 -8.70
C ALA A 21 -5.40 -9.00 -7.46
N GLU A 22 -5.90 -7.80 -7.68
CA GLU A 22 -6.42 -6.92 -6.64
C GLU A 22 -7.77 -6.37 -7.09
N VAL A 23 -8.69 -6.21 -6.14
CA VAL A 23 -9.94 -5.50 -6.38
C VAL A 23 -9.90 -4.23 -5.53
N GLU A 24 -9.92 -3.10 -6.21
CA GLU A 24 -9.96 -1.78 -5.58
C GLU A 24 -11.26 -1.10 -5.99
N LYS A 25 -11.94 -0.48 -5.01
CA LYS A 25 -13.02 0.45 -5.32
C LYS A 25 -12.38 1.80 -5.60
N VAL A 26 -12.45 2.27 -6.84
CA VAL A 26 -11.97 3.60 -7.22
C VAL A 26 -13.15 4.49 -7.55
N HIS A 27 -13.15 5.72 -7.04
CA HIS A 27 -14.10 6.77 -7.40
C HIS A 27 -13.38 7.81 -8.27
N LEU A 28 -13.87 8.05 -9.49
CA LEU A 28 -13.35 9.12 -10.34
C LEU A 28 -14.13 10.40 -10.05
N LYS A 29 -13.44 11.46 -9.63
CA LYS A 29 -14.06 12.77 -9.37
C LYS A 29 -13.41 13.85 -10.23
N ALA A 30 -14.24 14.61 -10.95
CA ALA A 30 -13.80 15.81 -11.65
C ALA A 30 -13.64 16.96 -10.64
N CYS A 31 -12.48 17.60 -10.64
CA CYS A 31 -12.04 18.50 -9.58
C CYS A 31 -12.09 20.00 -9.92
N VAL A 32 -12.72 20.39 -11.04
CA VAL A 32 -12.73 21.79 -11.47
C VAL A 32 -14.09 22.15 -12.09
N PRO A 33 -14.69 23.32 -11.75
CA PRO A 33 -15.72 23.91 -12.61
C PRO A 33 -15.03 24.56 -13.82
N SER A 34 -15.25 23.98 -15.01
CA SER A 34 -14.77 24.48 -16.30
C SER A 34 -15.26 25.92 -16.58
N PRO A 35 -14.48 26.73 -17.35
CA PRO A 35 -14.77 26.74 -18.78
C PRO A 35 -13.58 26.37 -19.69
N TYR A 36 -12.39 26.05 -19.17
CA TYR A 36 -11.24 25.67 -20.00
C TYR A 36 -10.46 24.45 -19.47
N PRO A 37 -10.07 23.49 -20.34
CA PRO A 37 -9.38 22.23 -19.99
C PRO A 37 -7.88 22.41 -19.70
N PRO A 38 -7.23 21.41 -19.03
CA PRO A 38 -7.75 20.07 -18.74
C PRO A 38 -8.50 19.99 -17.40
N GLU A 39 -9.60 19.25 -17.42
CA GLU A 39 -10.26 18.78 -16.21
C GLU A 39 -9.27 17.92 -15.40
N ILE A 40 -8.93 18.35 -14.19
CA ILE A 40 -8.22 17.48 -13.26
C ILE A 40 -9.25 16.44 -12.79
N ALA A 41 -9.09 15.19 -13.21
CA ALA A 41 -9.84 14.07 -12.69
C ALA A 41 -8.96 13.31 -11.69
N ALA A 42 -9.45 13.11 -10.48
CA ALA A 42 -8.72 12.36 -9.45
C ALA A 42 -9.28 10.94 -9.34
N HIS A 43 -8.39 9.95 -9.38
CA HIS A 43 -8.71 8.57 -9.01
C HIS A 43 -8.61 8.43 -7.49
N LEU A 44 -9.76 8.34 -6.84
CA LEU A 44 -9.85 8.24 -5.40
C LEU A 44 -10.04 6.76 -5.01
N GLY A 45 -8.96 6.08 -4.62
CA GLY A 45 -9.05 4.76 -4.01
C GLY A 45 -9.87 4.80 -2.71
N GLN A 46 -10.95 4.04 -2.65
CA GLN A 46 -11.96 4.04 -1.57
C GLN A 46 -11.88 2.79 -0.70
N GLY A 47 -10.88 1.94 -0.88
CA GLY A 47 -10.67 0.74 -0.08
C GLY A 47 -10.32 -0.49 -0.91
N ARG A 48 -9.66 -1.44 -0.23
CA ARG A 48 -9.17 -2.69 -0.81
C ARG A 48 -9.30 -3.81 0.21
N VAL A 49 -10.04 -4.84 -0.17
CA VAL A 49 -10.37 -6.05 0.62
C VAL A 49 -10.25 -7.23 -0.36
N PRO A 50 -9.50 -8.31 -0.05
CA PRO A 50 -9.57 -9.05 1.22
C PRO A 50 -8.30 -9.10 2.07
N LEU A 51 -8.46 -9.61 3.31
CA LEU A 51 -7.37 -9.96 4.21
C LEU A 51 -6.42 -10.98 3.54
N PRO A 52 -5.09 -10.84 3.75
CA PRO A 52 -4.11 -11.75 3.19
C PRO A 52 -4.34 -13.20 3.65
N VAL A 53 -4.30 -14.13 2.70
CA VAL A 53 -4.32 -15.57 2.98
C VAL A 53 -2.91 -16.11 2.77
N TYR A 54 -2.30 -16.57 3.85
CA TYR A 54 -0.98 -17.18 3.84
C TYR A 54 -1.08 -18.70 3.86
N ARG A 55 -0.23 -19.39 3.09
CA ARG A 55 -0.16 -20.86 3.07
C ARG A 55 0.84 -21.43 4.08
N GLY A 56 1.66 -20.58 4.68
CA GLY A 56 2.70 -20.93 5.62
C GLY A 56 3.50 -19.68 5.99
N LEU A 57 4.43 -19.83 6.93
CA LEU A 57 5.35 -18.75 7.32
C LEU A 57 6.36 -18.48 6.20
N PHE A 58 6.78 -17.23 6.06
CA PHE A 58 7.96 -16.89 5.30
C PHE A 58 9.21 -17.40 6.03
N PRO A 59 10.21 -17.97 5.32
CA PRO A 59 11.46 -18.39 5.94
C PRO A 59 12.22 -17.20 6.54
N ALA A 60 13.00 -17.46 7.59
CA ALA A 60 13.95 -16.50 8.14
C ALA A 60 14.89 -15.97 7.06
N GLY A 61 15.18 -14.67 7.09
CA GLY A 61 16.03 -13.97 6.14
C GLY A 61 15.39 -13.68 4.78
N THR A 62 14.12 -14.05 4.56
CA THR A 62 13.42 -13.77 3.30
C THR A 62 12.97 -12.32 3.25
N ASP A 63 13.27 -11.63 2.15
CA ASP A 63 12.70 -10.33 1.84
C ASP A 63 11.29 -10.53 1.27
N VAL A 64 10.29 -10.00 1.98
CA VAL A 64 8.91 -9.99 1.51
C VAL A 64 8.48 -8.59 1.13
N VAL A 65 7.78 -8.48 0.01
CA VAL A 65 7.35 -7.21 -0.57
C VAL A 65 5.83 -7.09 -0.56
N THR A 66 5.32 -5.89 -0.32
CA THR A 66 3.94 -5.55 -0.67
C THR A 66 3.81 -5.27 -2.15
N ASN A 67 2.59 -5.29 -2.65
CA ASN A 67 2.27 -4.50 -3.84
C ASN A 67 2.33 -2.99 -3.52
N THR A 68 2.12 -2.17 -4.53
CA THR A 68 2.07 -0.72 -4.40
C THR A 68 1.08 -0.29 -3.32
N ILE A 69 1.57 0.42 -2.31
CA ILE A 69 0.77 1.02 -1.24
C ILE A 69 0.45 2.46 -1.61
N ALA A 70 -0.83 2.81 -1.67
CA ALA A 70 -1.27 4.19 -1.82
C ALA A 70 -1.14 4.93 -0.48
N LEU A 71 -0.31 5.98 -0.43
CA LEU A 71 -0.22 6.90 0.72
C LEU A 71 -1.27 8.02 0.64
N GLY A 72 -2.10 8.00 -0.41
CA GLY A 72 -3.01 9.08 -0.75
C GLY A 72 -2.32 10.19 -1.55
N ASN A 73 -2.94 11.36 -1.63
CA ASN A 73 -2.52 12.49 -2.43
C ASN A 73 -2.47 13.77 -1.58
N PRO A 74 -1.29 14.19 -1.10
CA PRO A 74 -1.16 15.39 -0.27
C PRO A 74 -1.37 16.70 -1.06
N ARG A 75 -1.43 16.65 -2.40
CA ARG A 75 -1.66 17.80 -3.27
C ARG A 75 -3.11 17.92 -3.72
N LEU A 76 -3.97 17.01 -3.28
CA LEU A 76 -5.38 17.02 -3.65
C LEU A 76 -6.05 18.28 -3.08
N THR A 77 -6.71 19.05 -3.95
CA THR A 77 -7.35 20.31 -3.53
C THR A 77 -8.66 20.03 -2.78
N PRO A 78 -9.15 20.96 -1.93
CA PRO A 78 -10.46 20.85 -1.28
C PRO A 78 -11.66 20.78 -2.23
N ILE A 79 -11.46 20.99 -3.54
CA ILE A 79 -12.51 20.79 -4.56
C ILE A 79 -12.65 19.29 -4.88
N CYS A 80 -11.54 18.55 -4.83
CA CYS A 80 -11.50 17.11 -5.03
C CYS A 80 -11.86 16.30 -3.77
N ALA A 81 -11.52 16.78 -2.58
CA ALA A 81 -11.82 16.12 -1.30
C ALA A 81 -12.97 16.83 -0.56
N ALA A 82 -13.52 16.23 0.51
CA ALA A 82 -14.34 17.03 1.43
C ALA A 82 -13.48 18.11 2.12
N GLU A 83 -14.09 19.22 2.56
CA GLU A 83 -13.37 20.39 3.12
C GLU A 83 -12.48 20.03 4.33
N ASN A 84 -12.80 18.94 5.02
CA ASN A 84 -12.09 18.38 6.18
C ASN A 84 -11.28 17.12 5.88
N GLU A 85 -11.30 16.60 4.66
CA GLU A 85 -10.64 15.35 4.29
C GLU A 85 -9.20 15.61 3.86
N LYS A 86 -8.24 15.18 4.69
CA LYS A 86 -6.86 15.02 4.25
C LYS A 86 -6.78 13.69 3.52
N TYR A 87 -6.54 13.74 2.21
CA TYR A 87 -6.35 12.55 1.38
C TYR A 87 -4.97 11.91 1.63
N PHE A 88 -4.55 11.79 2.88
CA PHE A 88 -3.33 11.11 3.30
C PHE A 88 -3.71 9.88 4.12
N ARG A 89 -2.94 8.81 3.96
CA ARG A 89 -3.21 7.53 4.61
C ARG A 89 -2.12 7.20 5.62
N ARG A 90 -2.54 6.80 6.82
CA ARG A 90 -1.65 6.18 7.81
C ARG A 90 -1.31 4.79 7.33
N VAL A 91 -0.03 4.43 7.36
CA VAL A 91 0.41 3.06 7.10
C VAL A 91 0.65 2.35 8.42
N ASN A 92 0.07 1.17 8.57
CA ASN A 92 0.29 0.25 9.68
C ASN A 92 0.87 -1.05 9.16
N VAL A 93 1.67 -1.72 9.98
CA VAL A 93 2.25 -3.02 9.64
C VAL A 93 1.94 -4.00 10.76
N THR A 94 1.27 -5.08 10.43
CA THR A 94 1.05 -6.19 11.35
C THR A 94 2.10 -7.24 11.10
N LEU A 95 2.79 -7.66 12.17
CA LEU A 95 3.89 -8.62 12.14
C LEU A 95 3.59 -9.75 13.11
N PHE A 96 3.98 -10.97 12.72
CA PHE A 96 3.93 -12.16 13.54
C PHE A 96 5.28 -12.87 13.50
N ASN A 97 5.91 -13.05 14.67
CA ASN A 97 7.10 -13.89 14.80
C ASN A 97 6.67 -15.35 15.00
N GLY A 98 6.85 -16.16 13.97
CA GLY A 98 6.56 -17.60 14.02
C GLY A 98 7.71 -18.46 14.55
N GLY A 99 8.86 -17.87 14.88
CA GLY A 99 10.01 -18.55 15.48
C GLY A 99 9.80 -18.95 16.95
N GLU A 100 10.78 -19.68 17.49
CA GLU A 100 10.84 -20.07 18.91
C GLU A 100 11.68 -19.12 19.76
N GLU A 101 12.39 -18.19 19.12
CA GLU A 101 13.24 -17.19 19.75
C GLU A 101 12.75 -15.77 19.38
N PRO A 102 13.17 -14.72 20.11
CA PRO A 102 12.93 -13.34 19.71
C PRO A 102 13.44 -13.08 18.28
N GLY A 103 12.62 -12.41 17.47
CA GLY A 103 12.93 -12.08 16.09
C GLY A 103 13.02 -10.58 15.86
N THR A 104 13.96 -10.14 15.03
CA THR A 104 14.17 -8.76 14.63
C THR A 104 13.66 -8.54 13.22
N PHE A 105 12.60 -7.74 13.10
CA PHE A 105 12.03 -7.33 11.83
C PHE A 105 12.70 -6.05 11.35
N THR A 106 13.10 -6.01 10.08
CA THR A 106 13.51 -4.80 9.38
C THR A 106 12.40 -4.41 8.42
N ILE A 107 11.91 -3.18 8.52
CA ILE A 107 10.87 -2.62 7.65
C ILE A 107 11.50 -1.50 6.84
N LYS A 108 11.49 -1.64 5.51
CA LYS A 108 11.97 -0.63 4.56
C LYS A 108 10.80 -0.17 3.69
N VAL A 109 10.71 1.14 3.48
CA VAL A 109 9.76 1.74 2.54
C VAL A 109 10.56 2.35 1.40
N LEU A 110 10.22 1.97 0.17
CA LEU A 110 10.86 2.44 -1.05
C LEU A 110 9.88 3.29 -1.85
N PRO A 111 10.35 4.37 -2.50
CA PRO A 111 9.52 5.11 -3.44
C PRO A 111 9.17 4.23 -4.66
N LEU A 112 8.06 4.51 -5.34
CA LEU A 112 7.71 3.82 -6.59
C LEU A 112 8.73 4.07 -7.73
N TRP A 113 9.48 5.18 -7.67
CA TRP A 113 10.47 5.55 -8.68
C TRP A 113 11.76 4.76 -8.47
N ASN A 114 12.52 4.50 -9.55
CA ASN A 114 13.65 3.55 -9.64
C ASN A 114 14.90 3.86 -8.79
N THR A 115 14.75 4.32 -7.54
CA THR A 115 15.85 4.40 -6.59
C THR A 115 15.77 3.22 -5.62
N PRO A 116 16.84 2.41 -5.48
CA PRO A 116 16.85 1.31 -4.51
C PRO A 116 16.99 1.81 -3.06
N THR A 117 17.13 3.12 -2.85
CA THR A 117 17.32 3.73 -1.54
C THR A 117 15.99 3.84 -0.79
N PRO A 118 15.86 3.22 0.40
CA PRO A 118 14.67 3.39 1.22
C PRO A 118 14.50 4.86 1.65
N ILE A 119 13.26 5.34 1.61
CA ILE A 119 12.88 6.67 2.14
C ILE A 119 12.58 6.61 3.63
N PHE A 120 12.38 5.41 4.16
CA PHE A 120 12.17 5.14 5.58
C PHE A 120 12.64 3.72 5.88
N GLU A 121 13.33 3.54 7.01
CA GLU A 121 13.76 2.25 7.52
C GLU A 121 13.65 2.23 9.04
N THR A 122 13.13 1.14 9.59
CA THR A 122 13.03 0.93 11.03
C THR A 122 13.14 -0.54 11.39
N THR A 123 13.50 -0.83 12.63
CA THR A 123 13.59 -2.19 13.16
C THR A 123 12.65 -2.38 14.33
N VAL A 124 12.12 -3.59 14.45
CA VAL A 124 11.11 -3.94 15.44
C VAL A 124 11.38 -5.35 15.95
N THR A 125 11.68 -5.50 17.23
CA THR A 125 11.89 -6.81 17.87
C THR A 125 10.59 -7.34 18.45
N LEU A 126 10.28 -8.61 18.18
CA LEU A 126 9.13 -9.34 18.68
C LEU A 126 9.59 -10.58 19.45
N ALA A 127 8.97 -10.88 20.58
CA ALA A 127 9.15 -12.15 21.26
C ALA A 127 8.69 -13.33 20.38
N ALA A 128 9.10 -14.55 20.74
CA ALA A 128 8.62 -15.76 20.08
C ALA A 128 7.09 -15.82 20.11
N LYS A 129 6.48 -16.16 18.97
CA LYS A 129 5.01 -16.26 18.80
C LYS A 129 4.24 -14.97 19.03
N GLU A 130 4.91 -13.82 19.13
CA GLU A 130 4.25 -12.53 19.32
C GLU A 130 3.65 -12.00 18.00
N VAL A 131 2.44 -11.42 18.10
CA VAL A 131 1.83 -10.61 17.05
C VAL A 131 1.82 -9.15 17.51
N ARG A 132 2.27 -8.24 16.64
CA ARG A 132 2.21 -6.80 16.91
C ARG A 132 1.85 -6.01 15.67
N GLN A 133 1.02 -5.00 15.86
CA GLN A 133 0.77 -3.99 14.86
C GLN A 133 1.57 -2.72 15.19
N VAL A 134 2.49 -2.37 14.29
CA VAL A 134 3.21 -1.10 14.29
C VAL A 134 2.32 -0.09 13.58
N ASN A 135 1.73 0.82 14.36
CA ASN A 135 0.80 1.81 13.85
C ASN A 135 1.50 3.07 13.40
N ARG A 136 0.96 3.71 12.35
CA ARG A 136 1.35 5.05 11.89
C ARG A 136 2.86 5.18 11.67
N LEU A 137 3.39 4.37 10.75
CA LEU A 137 4.77 4.53 10.32
C LEU A 137 5.00 5.97 9.83
N PRO A 138 6.06 6.66 10.30
CA PRO A 138 6.33 8.05 9.96
C PRO A 138 7.00 8.16 8.58
N ILE A 139 6.32 7.68 7.54
CA ILE A 139 6.81 7.73 6.16
C ILE A 139 6.81 9.20 5.71
N PRO A 140 7.95 9.74 5.26
CA PRO A 140 8.02 11.13 4.84
C PRO A 140 7.15 11.37 3.61
N VAL A 141 6.51 12.53 3.55
CA VAL A 141 5.85 13.00 2.33
C VAL A 141 6.94 13.31 1.31
N LEU A 142 6.93 12.59 0.20
CA LEU A 142 7.90 12.80 -0.86
C LEU A 142 7.55 14.04 -1.68
N ASP A 143 8.56 14.77 -2.15
CA ASP A 143 8.36 15.76 -3.20
C ASP A 143 8.03 15.02 -4.50
N ILE A 144 6.73 14.98 -4.81
CA ILE A 144 6.20 14.25 -5.95
C ILE A 144 6.44 15.08 -7.22
N PRO A 145 6.91 14.51 -8.34
CA PRO A 145 6.92 15.25 -9.60
C PRO A 145 5.48 15.57 -10.04
N GLU A 146 5.29 16.64 -10.83
CA GLU A 146 3.96 17.19 -11.18
C GLU A 146 3.00 16.17 -11.82
N ASN A 147 3.52 15.16 -12.52
CA ASN A 147 2.75 14.12 -13.19
C ASN A 147 2.00 13.15 -12.24
N PHE A 148 2.26 13.17 -10.93
CA PHE A 148 1.56 12.35 -9.95
C PHE A 148 0.48 13.12 -9.18
N VAL A 149 0.22 14.39 -9.54
CA VAL A 149 -0.87 15.18 -8.95
C VAL A 149 -2.24 14.51 -9.15
N GLU A 150 -2.40 13.70 -10.19
CA GLU A 150 -3.65 13.01 -10.52
C GLU A 150 -3.81 11.63 -9.84
N THR A 151 -2.69 10.95 -9.56
CA THR A 151 -2.69 9.54 -9.13
C THR A 151 -2.31 9.35 -7.66
N GLY A 152 -1.64 10.32 -7.04
CA GLY A 152 -1.21 10.27 -5.64
C GLY A 152 0.19 9.68 -5.43
N VAL A 153 0.56 9.50 -4.16
CA VAL A 153 1.85 8.97 -3.73
C VAL A 153 1.74 7.47 -3.51
N PHE A 154 2.71 6.76 -4.07
CA PHE A 154 2.79 5.31 -4.00
C PHE A 154 4.18 4.87 -3.52
N VAL A 155 4.19 3.83 -2.69
CA VAL A 155 5.42 3.24 -2.16
C VAL A 155 5.36 1.72 -2.20
N TRP A 156 6.53 1.09 -2.11
CA TRP A 156 6.68 -0.33 -1.83
C TRP A 156 7.18 -0.50 -0.41
N MET A 157 6.80 -1.61 0.23
CA MET A 157 7.35 -2.00 1.51
C MET A 157 8.05 -3.33 1.39
N VAL A 158 9.30 -3.39 1.89
CA VAL A 158 10.07 -4.61 2.05
C VAL A 158 10.16 -4.90 3.55
N VAL A 159 9.85 -6.13 3.96
CA VAL A 159 10.03 -6.60 5.32
C VAL A 159 10.90 -7.84 5.33
N THR A 160 11.83 -7.91 6.29
CA THR A 160 12.69 -9.06 6.52
C THR A 160 12.65 -9.39 8.02
N CYS A 161 12.77 -10.66 8.39
CA CYS A 161 12.93 -11.08 9.78
C CYS A 161 14.00 -12.18 9.87
N ASP A 162 14.78 -12.19 10.95
CA ASP A 162 15.76 -13.25 11.26
C ASP A 162 15.12 -14.55 11.81
N GLN A 163 13.79 -14.57 11.97
CA GLN A 163 12.98 -15.73 12.32
C GLN A 163 11.90 -15.99 11.26
N PRO A 164 11.35 -17.22 11.16
CA PRO A 164 10.17 -17.48 10.33
C PRO A 164 9.00 -16.59 10.72
N PHE A 165 8.32 -15.97 9.76
CA PHE A 165 7.38 -14.88 10.07
C PHE A 165 6.18 -14.79 9.14
N LEU A 166 5.18 -13.99 9.55
CA LEU A 166 4.12 -13.46 8.69
C LEU A 166 3.96 -11.97 8.94
N GLY A 167 3.32 -11.29 8.01
CA GLY A 167 2.87 -9.94 8.24
C GLY A 167 2.09 -9.38 7.07
N TYR A 168 1.52 -8.20 7.23
CA TYR A 168 0.88 -7.47 6.15
C TYR A 168 0.92 -5.98 6.45
N ALA A 169 0.88 -5.15 5.41
CA ALA A 169 0.67 -3.72 5.57
C ALA A 169 -0.82 -3.41 5.43
N SER A 170 -1.28 -2.37 6.13
CA SER A 170 -2.60 -1.79 5.91
C SER A 170 -2.51 -0.28 5.88
N THR A 171 -3.38 0.35 5.12
CA THR A 171 -3.54 1.81 5.14
C THR A 171 -4.91 2.17 5.68
N ILE A 172 -5.01 3.34 6.30
CA ILE A 172 -6.29 3.94 6.67
C ILE A 172 -6.23 5.44 6.41
N PHE A 173 -7.29 6.05 5.87
CA PHE A 173 -7.36 7.51 5.82
C PHE A 173 -7.22 8.13 7.21
N ASP A 174 -6.56 9.28 7.30
CA ASP A 174 -6.42 10.00 8.56
C ASP A 174 -7.81 10.39 9.14
N ASP A 175 -8.76 10.79 8.29
CA ASP A 175 -10.12 11.21 8.69
C ASP A 175 -11.17 10.86 7.61
N PRO A 176 -11.74 9.64 7.61
CA PRO A 176 -12.64 9.22 6.54
C PRO A 176 -14.08 9.72 6.68
N GLU A 177 -14.75 9.95 5.55
CA GLU A 177 -16.19 10.23 5.55
C GLU A 177 -17.02 9.03 6.07
N PRO A 178 -18.17 9.28 6.73
CA PRO A 178 -19.10 8.23 7.11
C PRO A 178 -19.53 7.37 5.92
N GLY A 179 -19.29 6.06 5.98
CA GLY A 179 -19.65 5.10 4.91
C GLY A 179 -18.55 4.85 3.88
N ALA A 180 -17.40 5.54 3.95
CA ALA A 180 -16.20 5.13 3.23
C ALA A 180 -15.69 3.77 3.74
N GLN A 181 -14.97 3.01 2.91
CA GLN A 181 -14.15 1.87 3.35
C GLN A 181 -12.70 2.36 3.46
N PRO A 182 -12.34 3.08 4.53
CA PRO A 182 -11.12 3.89 4.50
C PRO A 182 -9.84 3.09 4.57
N PHE A 183 -9.95 1.76 4.64
CA PHE A 183 -8.86 0.85 4.88
C PHE A 183 -8.51 0.04 3.63
N GLU A 184 -7.22 -0.20 3.46
CA GLU A 184 -6.69 -1.10 2.44
C GLU A 184 -5.75 -2.08 3.12
N VAL A 185 -5.72 -3.32 2.63
CA VAL A 185 -4.81 -4.35 3.15
C VAL A 185 -3.93 -4.88 2.03
N PHE A 186 -2.64 -4.97 2.31
CA PHE A 186 -1.58 -5.34 1.38
C PHE A 186 -0.84 -6.56 1.92
N ALA A 187 -1.07 -7.70 1.26
CA ALA A 187 -0.36 -8.93 1.57
C ALA A 187 1.14 -8.78 1.26
N PHE A 188 1.97 -9.28 2.16
CA PHE A 188 3.37 -9.52 1.85
C PHE A 188 3.51 -10.76 0.97
N LYS A 189 4.52 -10.78 0.12
CA LYS A 189 4.84 -11.91 -0.74
C LYS A 189 6.35 -12.05 -0.81
N SER A 190 6.88 -13.27 -0.86
CA SER A 190 8.33 -13.43 -1.01
C SER A 190 8.76 -12.85 -2.36
N GLY A 191 9.73 -11.93 -2.34
CA GLY A 191 10.57 -11.74 -3.52
C GLY A 191 11.43 -12.98 -3.65
N THR A 192 11.33 -13.69 -4.77
CA THR A 192 12.21 -14.83 -5.06
C THR A 192 13.55 -14.38 -5.59
#